data_AF-A0A7I4Z399-F1
#
_entry.id   AF-A0A7I4Z399-F1
#
_cell.length_a   1.000
_cell.length_b   1.000
_cell.length_c   1.000
_cell.angle_alpha   90.00
_cell.angle_beta   90.00
_cell.angle_gamma   90.00
#
_symmetry.space_group_name_H-M   'P 1'
#
loop_
_entity.id
_entity.type
_entity.pdbx_description
1 polymer ?
#
loop_
_entity_poly.entity_id
_entity_poly.type
_entity_poly.pdbx_seq_one_letter_code
_entity_poly.pdbx_strand_id
1 'polypeptide(L)'
;MLPVRVFKLTNTEKEWIADRATSFTNYPRNPAEARRRMAQLFNAACLALVAVNALDDDKSTHRLTATVPSMCAFPFRFDFVITDMSPECGWTNHRPVYLWIVGSRTLIRTTIEQSEHSYETRSMAVRLVVPAGVITTLSAPPPDLPPTPMTLSRWTYV
;
A
#
# COMPACT_ATOMS: atom_id res chain seq x y z
N MET A 1 -10.43 -12.68 8.09
CA MET A 1 -11.08 -11.35 7.99
C MET A 1 -12.55 -11.49 8.33
N LEU A 2 -13.07 -10.62 9.20
CA LEU A 2 -14.52 -10.53 9.41
C LEU A 2 -15.10 -9.65 8.30
N PRO A 3 -16.24 -10.02 7.69
CA PRO A 3 -16.88 -9.20 6.68
C PRO A 3 -17.29 -7.86 7.28
N VAL A 4 -16.84 -6.77 6.64
CA VAL A 4 -17.26 -5.41 6.98
C VAL A 4 -18.75 -5.31 6.70
N ARG A 5 -19.56 -5.07 7.74
CA ARG A 5 -20.99 -4.81 7.57
C ARG A 5 -21.16 -3.39 7.08
N VAL A 6 -21.49 -3.24 5.81
CA VAL A 6 -21.85 -1.96 5.21
C VAL A 6 -23.33 -1.71 5.49
N PHE A 7 -23.62 -0.78 6.40
CA PHE A 7 -24.99 -0.36 6.69
C PHE A 7 -25.40 0.73 5.71
N LYS A 8 -26.64 0.66 5.21
CA LYS A 8 -27.22 1.77 4.46
C LYS A 8 -27.48 2.93 5.41
N LEU A 9 -27.14 4.14 4.97
CA LEU A 9 -27.51 5.38 5.68
C LEU A 9 -29.01 5.41 5.94
N THR A 10 -29.38 5.70 7.17
CA THR A 10 -30.77 5.98 7.56
C THR A 10 -31.25 7.28 6.91
N ASN A 11 -32.57 7.46 6.79
CA ASN A 11 -33.12 8.69 6.21
C ASN A 11 -32.71 9.93 7.01
N THR A 12 -32.68 9.83 8.34
CA THR A 12 -32.21 10.92 9.21
C THR A 12 -30.75 11.30 8.95
N GLU A 13 -29.88 10.33 8.69
CA GLU A 13 -28.48 10.62 8.34
C GLU A 13 -28.36 11.27 6.95
N LYS A 14 -29.17 10.84 5.98
CA LYS A 14 -29.21 11.46 4.65
C LYS A 14 -29.69 12.91 4.71
N GLU A 15 -30.76 13.18 5.45
CA GLU A 15 -31.28 14.52 5.68
C GLU A 15 -30.25 15.41 6.38
N TRP A 16 -29.54 14.87 7.38
CA TRP A 16 -28.48 15.59 8.07
C TRP A 16 -27.30 15.94 7.14
N ILE A 17 -26.87 15.00 6.28
CA ILE A 17 -25.83 15.25 5.27
C ILE A 17 -26.32 16.29 4.24
N ALA A 18 -27.59 16.21 3.81
CA ALA A 18 -28.17 17.15 2.85
C ALA A 18 -28.26 18.57 3.40
N ASP A 19 -28.58 18.77 4.68
CA ASP A 19 -28.57 20.09 5.34
C ASP A 19 -27.20 20.77 5.21
N ARG A 20 -26.09 20.01 5.23
CA ARG A 20 -24.73 20.56 5.01
C ARG A 20 -24.53 21.16 3.63
N ALA A 21 -25.21 20.64 2.60
CA ALA A 21 -25.15 21.20 1.25
C ALA A 21 -26.03 22.44 1.06
N THR A 22 -26.77 22.83 2.10
CA THR A 22 -27.70 23.97 2.09
C THR A 22 -27.28 24.99 3.17
N SER A 23 -28.17 25.36 4.09
CA SER A 23 -27.93 26.38 5.12
C SER A 23 -27.19 25.87 6.36
N PHE A 24 -26.87 24.57 6.42
CA PHE A 24 -26.15 23.90 7.50
C PHE A 24 -26.65 24.26 8.91
N THR A 25 -27.97 24.30 9.05
CA THR A 25 -28.67 24.78 10.25
C THR A 25 -28.46 23.86 11.46
N ASN A 26 -28.06 22.61 11.22
CA ASN A 26 -27.78 21.64 12.28
C ASN A 26 -26.52 22.00 13.09
N TYR A 27 -25.57 22.72 12.51
CA TYR A 27 -24.32 23.09 13.18
C TYR A 27 -24.51 24.11 14.33
N PRO A 28 -25.16 25.28 14.13
CA PRO A 28 -25.43 26.21 15.22
C PRO A 28 -26.38 25.61 16.27
N ARG A 29 -27.26 24.69 15.88
CA ARG A 29 -28.23 24.03 16.79
C ARG A 29 -27.56 23.07 17.77
N ASN A 30 -26.60 22.27 17.31
CA ASN A 30 -25.83 21.36 18.14
C ASN A 30 -24.40 21.19 17.60
N PRO A 31 -23.47 22.08 17.97
CA PRO A 31 -22.13 22.08 17.38
C PRO A 31 -21.30 20.86 17.78
N ALA A 32 -21.51 20.30 18.96
CA ALA A 32 -20.79 19.12 19.42
C ALA A 32 -21.14 17.88 18.58
N GLU A 33 -22.44 17.65 18.37
CA GLU A 33 -22.91 16.54 17.56
C GLU A 33 -22.55 16.72 16.08
N ALA A 34 -22.65 17.94 15.57
CA ALA A 34 -22.32 18.23 14.18
C ALA A 34 -20.83 17.98 13.88
N ARG A 35 -19.92 18.39 14.78
CA ARG A 35 -18.49 18.08 14.66
C ARG A 35 -18.21 16.58 14.66
N ARG A 36 -18.85 15.82 15.57
CA ARG A 36 -18.70 14.36 15.64
C ARG A 36 -19.08 13.69 14.32
N ARG A 37 -20.25 14.03 13.77
CA ARG A 37 -20.73 13.48 12.50
C ARG A 37 -19.89 13.89 11.30
N MET A 38 -19.42 15.14 11.27
CA MET A 38 -18.49 15.60 10.24
C MET A 38 -17.18 14.82 10.27
N ALA A 39 -16.59 14.62 11.46
CA ALA A 39 -15.35 13.84 11.61
C ALA A 39 -15.54 12.40 11.09
N GLN A 40 -16.67 11.77 11.39
CA GLN A 40 -17.00 10.44 10.87
C GLN A 40 -17.12 10.43 9.34
N LEU A 41 -17.82 11.41 8.76
CA LEU A 41 -17.98 11.52 7.31
C LEU A 41 -16.64 11.75 6.60
N PHE A 42 -15.81 12.64 7.12
CA PHE A 42 -14.48 12.90 6.56
C PHE A 42 -13.57 11.68 6.69
N ASN A 43 -13.58 11.00 7.84
CA ASN A 43 -12.83 9.78 8.02
C ASN A 43 -13.30 8.69 7.03
N ALA A 44 -14.61 8.50 6.87
CA ALA A 44 -15.16 7.56 5.89
C ALA A 44 -14.77 7.91 4.45
N ALA A 45 -14.81 9.19 4.08
CA ALA A 45 -14.39 9.66 2.76
C ALA A 45 -12.88 9.44 2.53
N CYS A 46 -12.04 9.74 3.53
CA CYS A 46 -10.60 9.46 3.47
C CYS A 46 -10.31 7.97 3.32
N LEU A 47 -10.99 7.12 4.10
CA LEU A 47 -10.86 5.66 4.01
C LEU A 47 -11.31 5.14 2.64
N ALA A 48 -12.43 5.66 2.12
CA ALA A 48 -12.92 5.29 0.79
C ALA A 48 -11.92 5.71 -0.30
N LEU A 49 -11.35 6.91 -0.22
CA LEU A 49 -10.33 7.39 -1.15
C LEU A 49 -9.07 6.51 -1.10
N VAL A 50 -8.61 6.15 0.09
CA VAL A 50 -7.47 5.23 0.27
C VAL A 50 -7.79 3.85 -0.32
N ALA A 51 -8.99 3.34 -0.11
CA ALA A 51 -9.42 2.05 -0.66
C ALA A 51 -9.49 2.07 -2.19
N VAL A 52 -10.01 3.14 -2.80
CA VAL A 52 -10.02 3.32 -4.25
C VAL A 52 -8.60 3.43 -4.80
N ASN A 53 -7.73 4.21 -4.15
CA ASN A 53 -6.32 4.32 -4.53
C ASN A 53 -5.53 3.03 -4.36
N ALA A 54 -6.02 2.08 -3.56
CA ALA A 54 -5.43 0.75 -3.36
C ALA A 54 -6.16 -0.34 -4.17
N LEU A 55 -7.15 0.01 -4.99
CA LEU A 55 -7.91 -0.97 -5.77
C LEU A 55 -7.02 -1.57 -6.88
N ASP A 56 -6.32 -0.68 -7.58
CA ASP A 56 -5.43 -0.99 -8.71
C ASP A 56 -3.98 -1.28 -8.28
N ASP A 57 -3.70 -1.19 -6.97
CA ASP A 57 -2.44 -1.61 -6.40
C ASP A 57 -2.15 -3.06 -6.78
N ASP A 58 -0.93 -3.30 -7.24
CA ASP A 58 -0.41 -4.63 -7.48
C ASP A 58 -0.39 -5.45 -6.19
N LYS A 59 -1.06 -6.61 -6.24
CA LYS A 59 -1.23 -7.58 -5.16
C LYS A 59 -0.48 -8.89 -5.44
N SER A 60 0.29 -8.93 -6.53
CA SER A 60 1.00 -10.11 -6.96
C SER A 60 2.38 -10.23 -6.31
N THR A 61 2.97 -11.40 -6.50
CA THR A 61 4.32 -11.72 -6.05
C THR A 61 5.22 -11.89 -7.26
N HIS A 62 6.24 -11.06 -7.36
CA HIS A 62 7.14 -11.00 -8.51
C HIS A 62 8.45 -11.70 -8.22
N ARG A 63 8.81 -12.69 -9.03
CA ARG A 63 10.12 -13.34 -8.93
C ARG A 63 11.13 -12.64 -9.85
N LEU A 64 12.03 -11.86 -9.28
CA LEU A 64 12.94 -10.93 -9.96
C LEU A 64 14.40 -11.17 -9.59
N THR A 65 15.30 -10.64 -10.43
CA THR A 65 16.73 -10.55 -10.13
C THR A 65 17.05 -9.09 -9.80
N ALA A 66 17.62 -8.84 -8.63
CA ALA A 66 18.01 -7.51 -8.19
C ALA A 66 19.53 -7.34 -8.22
N THR A 67 19.96 -6.14 -8.61
CA THR A 67 21.35 -5.69 -8.53
C THR A 67 21.53 -4.92 -7.22
N VAL A 68 22.60 -5.22 -6.50
CA VAL A 68 22.99 -4.48 -5.29
C VAL A 68 24.15 -3.54 -5.67
N PRO A 69 23.93 -2.22 -5.75
CA PRO A 69 24.97 -1.29 -6.24
C PRO A 69 26.23 -1.28 -5.37
N SER A 70 26.07 -1.48 -4.06
CA SER A 70 27.18 -1.61 -3.12
C SER A 70 26.77 -2.42 -1.90
N MET A 71 27.59 -3.41 -1.57
CA MET A 71 27.43 -4.25 -0.37
C MET A 71 27.94 -3.56 0.91
N CYS A 72 28.62 -2.43 0.79
CA CYS A 72 29.21 -1.70 1.92
C CYS A 72 28.56 -0.33 2.15
N ALA A 73 27.58 0.05 1.33
CA ALA A 73 26.88 1.32 1.45
C ALA A 73 25.67 1.18 2.36
N PHE A 74 25.52 2.13 3.29
CA PHE A 74 24.31 2.28 4.07
C PHE A 74 23.54 3.54 3.62
N PRO A 75 22.21 3.48 3.43
CA PRO A 75 21.36 2.29 3.51
C PRO A 75 21.57 1.33 2.34
N PHE A 76 21.28 0.05 2.58
CA PHE A 76 21.37 -1.01 1.57
C PHE A 76 20.30 -0.82 0.49
N ARG A 77 20.71 -0.93 -0.77
CA ARG A 77 19.85 -0.68 -1.94
C ARG A 77 19.74 -1.90 -2.84
N PHE A 78 18.57 -2.08 -3.42
CA PHE A 78 18.27 -3.13 -4.39
C PHE A 78 17.59 -2.51 -5.60
N ASP A 79 18.20 -2.69 -6.77
CA ASP A 79 17.71 -2.16 -8.03
C ASP A 79 17.21 -3.32 -8.92
N PHE A 80 16.00 -3.22 -9.45
CA PHE A 80 15.44 -4.20 -10.38
C PHE A 80 14.41 -3.59 -11.32
N VAL A 81 13.97 -4.37 -12.30
CA VAL A 81 12.93 -3.99 -13.26
C VAL A 81 11.77 -4.99 -13.19
N ILE A 82 10.55 -4.47 -13.15
CA ILE A 82 9.32 -5.27 -13.30
C ILE A 82 8.76 -5.01 -14.71
N THR A 83 8.46 -6.05 -15.46
CA THR A 83 7.87 -5.96 -16.81
C THR A 83 6.36 -6.03 -16.77
N ASP A 84 5.71 -5.53 -17.83
CA ASP A 84 4.25 -5.57 -18.02
C ASP A 84 3.44 -4.90 -16.90
N MET A 85 3.97 -3.82 -16.34
CA MET A 85 3.32 -3.06 -15.26
C MET A 85 2.65 -1.79 -15.79
N SER A 86 1.43 -1.51 -15.30
CA SER A 86 0.80 -0.20 -15.51
C SER A 86 1.42 0.83 -14.55
N PRO A 87 1.45 2.13 -14.90
CA PRO A 87 1.96 3.16 -14.01
C PRO A 87 1.10 3.36 -12.75
N GLU A 88 -0.18 2.98 -12.78
CA GLU A 88 -1.11 3.07 -11.65
C GLU A 88 -1.03 1.88 -10.67
N CYS A 89 -0.11 0.93 -10.88
CA CYS A 89 -0.03 -0.34 -10.13
C CYS A 89 0.43 -0.23 -8.66
N GLY A 90 0.45 0.97 -8.07
CA GLY A 90 0.73 1.14 -6.64
C GLY A 90 2.20 1.05 -6.21
N TRP A 91 3.13 0.88 -7.16
CA TRP A 91 4.58 0.91 -6.91
C TRP A 91 5.12 2.34 -6.91
N THR A 92 4.68 3.14 -5.94
CA THR A 92 5.08 4.54 -5.80
C THR A 92 6.12 4.74 -4.69
N ASN A 93 6.88 5.83 -4.76
CA ASN A 93 7.88 6.18 -3.75
C ASN A 93 7.29 6.19 -2.33
N HIS A 94 8.13 5.86 -1.36
CA HIS A 94 7.83 5.79 0.08
C HIS A 94 6.82 4.73 0.50
N ARG A 95 6.32 3.89 -0.42
CA ARG A 95 5.46 2.77 -0.04
C ARG A 95 6.29 1.60 0.50
N PRO A 96 5.81 0.94 1.57
CA PRO A 96 6.44 -0.26 2.07
C PRO A 96 6.19 -1.45 1.14
N VAL A 97 7.21 -2.27 0.96
CA VAL A 97 7.13 -3.56 0.28
C VAL A 97 7.86 -4.62 1.08
N TYR A 98 7.55 -5.88 0.82
CA TYR A 98 8.24 -7.00 1.44
C TYR A 98 9.17 -7.65 0.43
N LEU A 99 10.44 -7.71 0.79
CA LEU A 99 11.51 -8.36 0.05
C LEU A 99 11.80 -9.72 0.67
N TRP A 100 11.78 -10.77 -0.15
CA TRP A 100 12.27 -12.08 0.26
C TRP A 100 13.44 -12.49 -0.63
N ILE A 101 14.58 -12.74 0.01
CA ILE A 101 15.77 -13.25 -0.68
C ILE A 101 15.62 -14.77 -0.78
N VAL A 102 15.70 -15.30 -2.00
CA VAL A 102 15.54 -16.75 -2.18
C VAL A 102 16.68 -17.52 -1.51
N GLY A 103 16.30 -18.58 -0.80
CA GLY A 103 17.19 -19.32 0.10
C GLY A 103 17.26 -18.74 1.53
N SER A 104 16.73 -17.53 1.75
CA SER A 104 16.57 -16.96 3.09
C SER A 104 15.31 -17.47 3.77
N ARG A 105 15.34 -17.58 5.10
CA ARG A 105 14.13 -17.82 5.93
C ARG A 105 13.47 -16.52 6.38
N THR A 106 14.00 -15.38 5.94
CA THR A 106 13.64 -14.05 6.44
C THR A 106 12.99 -13.23 5.35
N LEU A 107 11.77 -12.77 5.63
CA LEU A 107 11.13 -11.68 4.90
C LEU A 107 11.61 -10.34 5.47
N ILE A 108 11.97 -9.39 4.60
CA ILE A 108 12.49 -8.08 4.97
C ILE A 108 11.45 -7.03 4.58
N ARG A 109 11.07 -6.16 5.51
CA ARG A 109 10.25 -4.99 5.18
C ARG A 109 11.17 -3.86 4.72
N THR A 110 10.92 -3.37 3.52
CA THR A 110 11.71 -2.32 2.87
C THR A 110 10.79 -1.25 2.29
N THR A 111 11.37 -0.15 1.80
CA THR A 111 10.62 0.98 1.24
C THR A 111 11.08 1.24 -0.18
N ILE A 112 10.15 1.62 -1.05
CA ILE A 112 10.48 2.09 -2.41
C ILE A 112 11.14 3.48 -2.28
N GLU A 113 12.43 3.58 -2.59
CA GLU A 113 13.14 4.86 -2.66
C GLU A 113 12.78 5.58 -3.95
N GLN A 114 12.80 4.85 -5.07
CA GLN A 114 12.56 5.39 -6.41
C GLN A 114 11.80 4.37 -7.25
N SER A 115 10.86 4.86 -8.04
CA SER A 115 10.12 4.10 -9.04
C SER A 115 9.98 4.95 -10.30
N GLU A 116 10.43 4.40 -11.42
CA GLU A 116 10.38 5.05 -12.73
C GLU A 116 9.70 4.13 -13.74
N HIS A 117 8.66 4.63 -14.39
CA HIS A 117 7.93 3.90 -15.41
C HIS A 117 8.42 4.27 -16.81
N SER A 118 8.64 3.25 -17.63
CA SER A 118 8.90 3.38 -19.06
C SER A 118 7.65 2.96 -19.82
N TYR A 119 7.01 3.92 -20.48
CA TYR A 119 5.80 3.69 -21.28
C TYR A 119 6.09 2.84 -22.53
N GLU A 120 7.27 2.99 -23.13
CA GLU A 120 7.65 2.27 -24.35
C GLU A 120 7.77 0.77 -24.12
N THR A 121 8.39 0.38 -23.00
CA THR A 121 8.65 -1.02 -22.64
C THR A 121 7.63 -1.58 -21.65
N ARG A 122 6.65 -0.76 -21.22
CA ARG A 122 5.68 -1.07 -20.15
C ARG A 122 6.35 -1.67 -18.91
N SER A 123 7.53 -1.15 -18.58
CA SER A 123 8.37 -1.67 -17.51
C SER A 123 8.59 -0.60 -16.46
N MET A 124 8.92 -1.03 -15.25
CA MET A 124 9.13 -0.14 -14.14
C MET A 124 10.45 -0.48 -13.45
N ALA A 125 11.36 0.49 -13.44
CA ALA A 125 12.60 0.42 -12.70
C ALA A 125 12.33 0.83 -11.25
N VAL A 126 12.69 -0.03 -10.30
CA VAL A 126 12.42 0.16 -8.88
C VAL A 126 13.72 0.06 -8.10
N ARG A 127 13.92 1.01 -7.19
CA ARG A 127 14.95 0.97 -6.18
C ARG A 127 14.32 0.84 -4.81
N LEU A 128 14.68 -0.23 -4.09
CA LEU A 128 14.30 -0.41 -2.71
C LEU A 128 15.44 0.01 -1.79
N VAL A 129 15.08 0.57 -0.63
CA VAL A 129 16.00 0.96 0.42
C VAL A 129 15.62 0.31 1.73
N VAL A 130 16.55 -0.45 2.32
CA VAL A 130 16.34 -1.08 3.62
C VAL A 130 16.61 -0.04 4.72
N PRO A 131 15.58 0.37 5.49
CA PRO A 131 15.79 1.33 6.57
C PRO A 131 16.64 0.73 7.69
N ALA A 132 17.45 1.56 8.36
CA ALA A 132 18.16 1.14 9.57
C ALA A 132 17.14 0.68 10.63
N GLY A 133 17.34 -0.53 11.17
CA GLY A 133 16.69 -0.96 12.40
C GLY A 133 15.41 -1.82 12.27
N VAL A 134 15.02 -2.29 11.07
CA VAL A 134 13.83 -3.15 10.93
C VAL A 134 14.12 -4.37 10.04
N ILE A 135 14.76 -5.39 10.61
CA ILE A 135 14.65 -6.75 10.09
C ILE A 135 13.57 -7.44 10.93
N THR A 136 12.32 -7.38 10.49
CA THR A 136 11.25 -8.16 11.12
C THR A 136 11.22 -9.54 10.47
N THR A 137 11.84 -10.52 11.13
CA THR A 137 11.81 -11.93 10.70
C THR A 137 10.40 -12.49 10.78
N LEU A 138 9.72 -12.63 9.65
CA LEU A 138 8.56 -13.51 9.50
C LEU A 138 9.04 -14.82 8.87
N SER A 139 8.84 -15.93 9.57
CA SER A 139 9.22 -17.27 9.10
C SER A 139 8.29 -17.71 7.96
N ALA A 140 8.83 -17.89 6.76
CA ALA A 140 8.09 -18.46 5.63
C ALA A 140 8.11 -20.01 5.68
N PRO A 141 7.12 -20.71 5.09
CA PRO A 141 7.12 -22.17 4.95
C PRO A 141 8.18 -22.65 3.94
N PRO A 142 8.69 -23.90 4.05
CA PRO A 142 9.84 -24.36 3.29
C PRO A 142 9.50 -24.64 1.81
N PRO A 143 10.34 -24.20 0.85
CA PRO A 143 10.24 -24.65 -0.53
C PRO A 143 11.21 -25.81 -0.81
N ASP A 144 10.68 -26.94 -1.24
CA ASP A 144 11.44 -28.01 -1.91
C ASP A 144 11.69 -27.62 -3.38
N LEU A 145 12.88 -27.95 -3.93
CA LEU A 145 13.38 -27.86 -5.34
C LEU A 145 14.34 -26.69 -5.72
N PRO A 146 15.20 -26.86 -6.78
CA PRO A 146 16.59 -26.38 -6.87
C PRO A 146 16.73 -24.95 -7.48
N PRO A 147 17.95 -24.36 -7.62
CA PRO A 147 18.18 -22.95 -7.29
C PRO A 147 17.87 -21.90 -8.37
N THR A 148 17.61 -20.66 -7.88
CA THR A 148 17.40 -19.34 -8.55
C THR A 148 16.18 -19.22 -9.47
N PRO A 149 15.41 -18.10 -9.60
CA PRO A 149 15.54 -16.66 -9.18
C PRO A 149 14.95 -16.24 -7.80
N MET A 150 14.92 -14.94 -7.46
CA MET A 150 14.49 -14.31 -6.17
C MET A 150 12.98 -13.95 -6.16
N THR A 151 12.17 -14.33 -5.17
CA THR A 151 10.70 -14.14 -5.15
C THR A 151 10.30 -12.99 -4.23
N LEU A 152 9.59 -11.98 -4.72
CA LEU A 152 9.26 -10.73 -4.01
C LEU A 152 7.74 -10.55 -3.93
N SER A 153 7.16 -10.81 -2.77
CA SER A 153 5.71 -10.78 -2.55
C SER A 153 5.28 -9.49 -1.86
N ARG A 154 4.43 -8.68 -2.49
CA ARG A 154 3.80 -7.54 -1.80
C ARG A 154 2.54 -8.01 -1.09
N TRP A 155 2.62 -8.13 0.24
CA TRP A 155 1.44 -8.31 1.09
C TRP A 155 0.96 -6.95 1.60
N THR A 156 -0.27 -6.58 1.26
CA THR A 156 -0.95 -5.45 1.90
C THR A 156 -1.96 -6.02 2.87
N TYR A 157 -1.71 -5.88 4.17
CA TYR A 157 -2.75 -6.13 5.18
C TYR A 157 -3.75 -4.97 5.08
N VAL A 158 -4.97 -5.27 4.63
CA VAL A 158 -6.15 -4.38 4.75
C VAL A 158 -6.80 -4.62 6.09
#